data_AF-T1ISU8-F1
#
_entry.id   AF-T1ISU8-F1
#
_cell.length_a   1.000
_cell.length_b   1.000
_cell.length_c   1.000
_cell.angle_alpha   90.00
_cell.angle_beta   90.00
_cell.angle_gamma   90.00
#
_symmetry.space_group_name_H-M   'P 1'
#
loop_
_entity.id
_entity.type
_entity.pdbx_description
1 polymer ?
#
loop_
_entity_poly.entity_id
_entity_poly.type
_entity_poly.pdbx_seq_one_letter_code
_entity_poly.pdbx_strand_id
1 'polypeptide(L)'
;MRLVQLKTKKLSNNFDSIINLGCGPNFVLNRLELFEAMLSEQGLPFWFRFWLTFIYHPGCEDLMAIQRQWPEMMIQVNTALHRLFIQSPPQDVFQYCIDIIKLIGLIPTPAFKLPVMKKKSKSSHKKLNYKRVSTHSFTQALQQVFIKCSEMAFACALCNLFYEWLGAKNVDDATHAYWSIPKMYLDLNFKPGTLEMFLVNEWKEQLLPLLGVAQYEVPWIRNSLTGNIDHIRIHNSNNKITKLEDLKQIAMLLSVKRNERRRAIQNVDEKLNRIDIDGVVNPHCCCNSKNDTQTENKICVDHEFALKGSRSKLLNKD
;
A
#
# COMPACT_ATOMS: atom_id res chain seq x y z
N MET A 1 -16.85 20.74 -5.99
CA MET A 1 -16.08 19.55 -5.57
C MET A 1 -17.06 18.45 -5.17
N ARG A 2 -16.82 17.20 -5.56
CA ARG A 2 -17.61 16.06 -5.05
C ARG A 2 -17.01 15.61 -3.71
N LEU A 3 -17.80 15.57 -2.64
CA LEU A 3 -17.29 15.11 -1.33
C LEU A 3 -17.73 13.68 -1.05
N VAL A 4 -16.74 12.80 -0.90
CA VAL A 4 -16.96 11.42 -0.46
C VAL A 4 -16.91 11.36 1.07
N GLN A 5 -17.81 10.57 1.67
CA GLN A 5 -17.86 10.39 3.11
C GLN A 5 -16.70 9.50 3.58
N LEU A 6 -15.75 10.08 4.31
CA LEU A 6 -14.68 9.34 5.01
C LEU A 6 -15.15 8.79 6.36
N LYS A 7 -16.34 9.18 6.83
CA LYS A 7 -16.97 8.56 8.00
C LYS A 7 -17.25 7.10 7.68
N THR A 8 -16.59 6.20 8.40
CA THR A 8 -16.82 4.77 8.32
C THR A 8 -18.29 4.46 8.65
N LYS A 9 -19.11 4.30 7.62
CA LYS A 9 -20.40 3.59 7.74
C LYS A 9 -20.03 2.14 8.03
N LYS A 10 -20.33 1.66 9.24
CA LYS A 10 -20.21 0.26 9.71
C LYS A 10 -19.32 -0.64 8.82
N LEU A 11 -18.04 -0.80 9.19
CA LEU A 11 -17.23 -1.99 8.92
C LEU A 11 -17.28 -2.57 7.49
N SER A 12 -17.58 -1.79 6.44
CA SER A 12 -17.39 -2.27 5.07
C SER A 12 -15.89 -2.23 4.78
N ASN A 13 -15.26 -3.38 4.94
CA ASN A 13 -13.89 -3.60 4.49
C ASN A 13 -13.80 -3.23 3.01
N ASN A 14 -12.88 -2.32 2.65
CA ASN A 14 -12.70 -1.84 1.26
C ASN A 14 -12.52 -3.00 0.26
N PHE A 15 -11.89 -4.10 0.70
CA PHE A 15 -11.78 -5.30 -0.10
C PHE A 15 -13.15 -5.90 -0.41
N ASP A 16 -14.03 -6.05 0.59
CA ASP A 16 -15.38 -6.60 0.39
C ASP A 16 -16.24 -5.67 -0.48
N SER A 17 -16.08 -4.35 -0.33
CA SER A 17 -16.72 -3.37 -1.21
C SER A 17 -16.31 -3.58 -2.67
N ILE A 18 -15.00 -3.74 -2.95
CA ILE A 18 -14.51 -4.04 -4.30
C ILE A 18 -15.13 -5.32 -4.84
N ILE A 19 -15.15 -6.38 -4.02
CA ILE A 19 -15.70 -7.67 -4.45
C ILE A 19 -17.18 -7.56 -4.81
N ASN A 20 -17.95 -6.83 -3.99
CA ASN A 20 -19.40 -6.70 -4.17
C ASN A 20 -19.78 -5.73 -5.30
N LEU A 21 -18.99 -4.68 -5.52
CA LEU A 21 -19.31 -3.60 -6.46
C LEU A 21 -18.60 -3.77 -7.82
N GLY A 22 -17.61 -4.66 -7.91
CA GLY A 22 -16.79 -4.83 -9.12
C GLY A 22 -15.92 -3.60 -9.43
N CYS A 23 -15.62 -2.78 -8.42
CA CYS A 23 -14.84 -1.55 -8.57
C CYS A 23 -13.34 -1.77 -8.32
N GLY A 24 -12.75 -2.78 -8.96
CA GLY A 24 -11.36 -3.16 -8.74
C GLY A 24 -10.34 -2.33 -9.52
N PRO A 25 -9.11 -2.84 -9.70
CA PRO A 25 -8.07 -2.18 -10.46
C PRO A 25 -8.47 -1.82 -11.90
N ASN A 26 -9.08 -2.73 -12.64
CA ASN A 26 -9.47 -2.50 -14.03
C ASN A 26 -10.56 -1.45 -14.13
N PHE A 27 -11.48 -1.39 -13.14
CA PHE A 27 -12.44 -0.30 -13.00
C PHE A 27 -11.79 1.08 -12.99
N VAL A 28 -10.69 1.23 -12.25
CA VAL A 28 -9.91 2.48 -12.24
C VAL A 28 -9.15 2.66 -13.56
N LEU A 29 -8.45 1.63 -14.02
CA LEU A 29 -7.57 1.70 -15.20
C LEU A 29 -8.34 1.98 -16.51
N ASN A 30 -9.61 1.61 -16.60
CA ASN A 30 -10.47 1.97 -17.73
C ASN A 30 -10.99 3.43 -17.67
N ARG A 31 -10.74 4.14 -16.57
CA ARG A 31 -11.23 5.49 -16.28
C ARG A 31 -10.12 6.40 -15.73
N LEU A 32 -8.89 6.25 -16.24
CA LEU A 32 -7.70 6.95 -15.73
C LEU A 32 -7.86 8.46 -15.64
N GLU A 33 -8.42 9.10 -16.67
CA GLU A 33 -8.61 10.56 -16.69
C GLU A 33 -9.55 11.02 -15.57
N LEU A 34 -10.62 10.26 -15.29
CA LEU A 34 -11.54 10.56 -14.18
C LEU A 34 -10.88 10.30 -12.82
N PHE A 35 -10.01 9.29 -12.74
CA PHE A 35 -9.25 9.02 -11.53
C PHE A 35 -8.24 10.14 -11.23
N GLU A 36 -7.54 10.64 -12.26
CA GLU A 36 -6.67 11.81 -12.15
C GLU A 36 -7.45 13.07 -11.75
N ALA A 37 -8.64 13.26 -12.32
CA ALA A 37 -9.55 14.34 -11.94
C ALA A 37 -9.95 14.23 -10.46
N MET A 38 -10.28 13.03 -9.96
CA MET A 38 -10.55 12.84 -8.53
C MET A 38 -9.34 13.26 -7.67
N LEU A 39 -8.12 12.83 -8.02
CA LEU A 39 -6.93 13.17 -7.25
C LEU A 39 -6.69 14.69 -7.17
N SER A 40 -6.90 15.39 -8.28
CA SER A 40 -6.67 16.83 -8.39
C SER A 40 -7.79 17.69 -7.80
N GLU A 41 -9.05 17.23 -7.87
CA GLU A 41 -10.20 17.97 -7.31
C GLU A 41 -10.21 17.98 -5.79
N GLN A 42 -9.70 16.94 -5.14
CA GLN A 42 -9.66 16.85 -3.69
C GLN A 42 -8.44 17.60 -3.13
N GLY A 43 -8.69 18.54 -2.23
CA GLY A 43 -7.62 19.31 -1.58
C GLY A 43 -6.79 18.50 -0.57
N LEU A 44 -5.62 19.02 -0.23
CA LEU A 44 -4.70 18.43 0.76
C LEU A 44 -5.38 17.98 2.08
N PRO A 45 -6.29 18.75 2.71
CA PRO A 45 -6.98 18.30 3.92
C PRO A 45 -7.75 17.00 3.72
N PHE A 46 -8.38 16.81 2.56
CA PHE A 46 -9.13 15.59 2.26
C PHE A 46 -8.18 14.39 2.17
N TRP A 47 -7.08 14.50 1.42
CA TRP A 47 -6.13 13.40 1.27
C TRP A 47 -5.42 13.04 2.58
N PHE A 48 -5.04 14.06 3.36
CA PHE A 48 -4.48 13.84 4.70
C PHE A 48 -5.45 13.05 5.58
N ARG A 49 -6.72 13.45 5.59
CA ARG A 49 -7.79 12.79 6.34
C ARG A 49 -8.03 11.36 5.84
N PHE A 50 -8.09 11.14 4.53
CA PHE A 50 -8.21 9.81 3.94
C PHE A 50 -7.08 8.88 4.38
N TRP A 51 -5.83 9.34 4.28
CA TRP A 51 -4.65 8.60 4.72
C TRP A 51 -4.69 8.30 6.23
N LEU A 52 -5.09 9.28 7.06
CA LEU A 52 -5.18 9.08 8.50
C LEU A 52 -6.27 8.07 8.88
N THR A 53 -7.44 8.12 8.22
CA THR A 53 -8.49 7.10 8.40
C THR A 53 -7.99 5.71 8.00
N PHE A 54 -7.28 5.61 6.87
CA PHE A 54 -6.71 4.35 6.41
C PHE A 54 -5.74 3.75 7.44
N ILE A 55 -4.90 4.56 8.09
CA ILE A 55 -3.96 4.06 9.10
C ILE A 55 -4.66 3.47 10.32
N TYR A 56 -5.74 4.08 10.78
CA TYR A 56 -6.49 3.53 11.91
C TYR A 56 -7.40 2.37 11.51
N HIS A 57 -7.85 2.37 10.25
CA HIS A 57 -8.79 1.39 9.72
C HIS A 57 -8.40 0.98 8.29
N PRO A 58 -7.35 0.14 8.12
CA PRO A 58 -6.87 -0.24 6.80
C PRO A 58 -7.83 -1.15 6.03
N GLY A 59 -9.02 -1.46 6.59
CA GLY A 59 -9.99 -2.40 6.05
C GLY A 59 -9.56 -3.87 6.15
N CYS A 60 -8.31 -4.15 6.55
CA CYS A 60 -7.75 -5.50 6.57
C CYS A 60 -7.44 -5.94 8.00
N GLU A 61 -8.12 -7.00 8.48
CA GLU A 61 -7.91 -7.56 9.81
C GLU A 61 -6.46 -8.00 10.05
N ASP A 62 -5.79 -8.52 9.02
CA ASP A 62 -4.39 -8.94 9.13
C ASP A 62 -3.46 -7.75 9.41
N LEU A 63 -3.67 -6.64 8.70
CA LEU A 63 -2.90 -5.41 8.92
C LEU A 63 -3.21 -4.79 10.29
N MET A 64 -4.46 -4.83 10.74
CA MET A 64 -4.82 -4.40 12.10
C MET A 64 -4.14 -5.27 13.16
N ALA A 65 -4.04 -6.58 12.96
CA ALA A 65 -3.32 -7.48 13.86
C ALA A 65 -1.81 -7.17 13.87
N ILE A 66 -1.22 -6.90 12.70
CA ILE A 66 0.19 -6.50 12.56
C ILE A 66 0.44 -5.18 13.28
N GLN A 67 -0.42 -4.17 13.11
CA GLN A 67 -0.28 -2.87 13.76
C GLN A 67 -0.29 -2.97 15.30
N ARG A 68 -1.08 -3.91 15.84
CA ARG A 68 -1.11 -4.19 17.28
C ARG A 68 0.13 -4.95 17.77
N GLN A 69 0.72 -5.80 16.93
CA GLN A 69 1.84 -6.66 17.31
C GLN A 69 3.21 -6.01 17.04
N TRP A 70 3.33 -5.21 15.98
CA TRP A 70 4.56 -4.56 15.52
C TRP A 70 4.29 -3.11 15.07
N PRO A 71 3.91 -2.22 16.00
CA PRO A 71 3.55 -0.84 15.68
C PRO A 71 4.69 -0.08 14.99
N GLU A 72 5.96 -0.32 15.37
CA GLU A 72 7.12 0.38 14.82
C GLU A 72 7.29 0.16 13.31
N MET A 73 7.02 -1.06 12.85
CA MET A 73 7.12 -1.41 11.43
C MET A 73 5.96 -0.82 10.63
N MET A 74 4.76 -0.77 11.21
CA MET A 74 3.63 -0.08 10.60
C MET A 74 3.84 1.42 10.55
N ILE A 75 4.46 2.03 11.56
CA ILE A 75 4.83 3.44 11.54
C ILE A 75 5.74 3.74 10.34
N GLN A 76 6.75 2.91 10.08
CA GLN A 76 7.62 3.10 8.91
C GLN A 76 6.85 3.06 7.58
N VAL A 77 5.94 2.08 7.43
CA VAL A 77 5.10 1.96 6.23
C VAL A 77 4.17 3.17 6.10
N ASN A 78 3.54 3.59 7.19
CA ASN A 78 2.62 4.73 7.22
C ASN A 78 3.32 6.05 6.91
N THR A 79 4.54 6.26 7.41
CA THR A 79 5.38 7.41 7.07
C THR A 79 5.82 7.39 5.61
N ALA A 80 6.13 6.21 5.05
CA ALA A 80 6.46 6.09 3.63
C ALA A 80 5.23 6.43 2.76
N LEU A 81 4.05 5.89 3.10
CA LEU A 81 2.78 6.22 2.44
C LEU A 81 2.50 7.72 2.51
N HIS A 82 2.70 8.34 3.67
CA HIS A 82 2.51 9.78 3.86
C HIS A 82 3.36 10.59 2.88
N ARG A 83 4.66 10.29 2.81
CA ARG A 83 5.60 10.99 1.92
C ARG A 83 5.23 10.83 0.45
N LEU A 84 4.94 9.60 0.03
CA LEU A 84 4.65 9.27 -1.37
C LEU A 84 3.30 9.77 -1.87
N PHE A 85 2.30 9.86 -0.98
CA PHE A 85 0.91 10.15 -1.36
C PHE A 85 0.44 11.54 -0.94
N ILE A 86 0.88 12.07 0.21
CA ILE A 86 0.43 13.36 0.73
C ILE A 86 1.39 14.50 0.37
N GLN A 87 2.70 14.22 0.38
CA GLN A 87 3.72 15.27 0.24
C GLN A 87 4.33 15.36 -1.16
N SER A 88 4.16 14.32 -1.97
CA SER A 88 4.68 14.31 -3.34
C SER A 88 3.90 15.27 -4.26
N PRO A 89 4.54 15.76 -5.33
CA PRO A 89 3.86 16.51 -6.39
C PRO A 89 2.70 15.71 -7.04
N PRO A 90 1.68 16.38 -7.60
CA PRO A 90 0.51 15.70 -8.16
C PRO A 90 0.82 14.61 -9.19
N GLN A 91 1.78 14.82 -10.11
CA GLN A 91 2.15 13.79 -11.08
C GLN A 91 2.74 12.53 -10.41
N ASP A 92 3.58 12.71 -9.40
CA ASP A 92 4.20 11.60 -8.66
C ASP A 92 3.17 10.84 -7.84
N VAL A 93 2.20 11.55 -7.24
CA VAL A 93 1.08 10.94 -6.51
C VAL A 93 0.22 10.11 -7.45
N PHE A 94 -0.15 10.65 -8.62
CA PHE A 94 -0.92 9.92 -9.62
C PHE A 94 -0.17 8.65 -10.06
N GLN A 95 1.10 8.79 -10.43
CA GLN A 95 1.92 7.64 -10.84
C GLN A 95 2.04 6.59 -9.74
N TYR A 96 2.30 7.02 -8.49
CA TYR A 96 2.34 6.14 -7.33
C TYR A 96 1.03 5.35 -7.17
N CYS A 97 -0.12 6.03 -7.25
CA CYS A 97 -1.44 5.40 -7.14
C CYS A 97 -1.67 4.37 -8.24
N ILE A 98 -1.33 4.70 -9.48
CA ILE A 98 -1.46 3.78 -10.61
C ILE A 98 -0.56 2.55 -10.44
N ASP A 99 0.67 2.73 -9.97
CA ASP A 99 1.61 1.63 -9.76
C ASP A 99 1.08 0.63 -8.72
N ILE A 100 0.61 1.10 -7.57
CA ILE A 100 0.05 0.21 -6.53
C ILE A 100 -1.27 -0.45 -6.98
N ILE A 101 -2.09 0.21 -7.80
CA ILE A 101 -3.31 -0.35 -8.38
C ILE A 101 -2.97 -1.46 -9.38
N LYS A 102 -2.03 -1.21 -10.30
CA LYS A 102 -1.54 -2.22 -11.25
C LYS A 102 -0.95 -3.43 -10.55
N LEU A 103 -0.27 -3.23 -9.41
CA LEU A 103 0.27 -4.32 -8.60
C LEU A 103 -0.82 -5.26 -8.04
N ILE A 104 -2.07 -4.81 -7.87
CA ILE A 104 -3.20 -5.70 -7.59
C ILE A 104 -3.55 -6.52 -8.84
N GLY A 105 -3.62 -5.89 -10.02
CA GLY A 105 -3.98 -6.56 -11.27
C GLY A 105 -3.00 -7.64 -11.74
N LEU A 106 -1.74 -7.60 -11.32
CA LEU A 106 -0.71 -8.58 -11.72
C LEU A 106 -0.73 -9.80 -10.79
N ILE A 107 -1.11 -11.00 -11.24
CA ILE A 107 -0.81 -12.21 -10.46
C ILE A 107 0.71 -12.40 -10.48
N PRO A 108 1.42 -12.44 -9.34
CA PRO A 108 2.77 -12.97 -9.35
C PRO A 108 2.60 -14.44 -9.71
N THR A 109 3.17 -14.89 -10.82
CA THR A 109 3.42 -16.32 -11.04
C THR A 109 3.96 -16.91 -9.73
N PRO A 110 3.52 -18.11 -9.31
CA PRO A 110 3.93 -18.69 -8.03
C PRO A 110 5.41 -19.04 -8.07
N ALA A 111 6.25 -18.02 -7.88
CA ALA A 111 7.68 -18.09 -7.72
C ALA A 111 8.07 -17.41 -6.42
N PHE A 112 7.25 -17.56 -5.37
CA PHE A 112 7.80 -17.59 -4.03
C PHE A 112 8.50 -18.94 -3.85
N LYS A 113 9.63 -19.12 -4.54
CA LYS A 113 10.64 -20.10 -4.13
C LYS A 113 11.25 -19.51 -2.86
N LEU A 114 10.58 -19.71 -1.72
CA LEU A 114 11.31 -19.82 -0.45
C LEU A 114 12.51 -20.71 -0.75
N PRO A 115 13.75 -20.34 -0.36
CA PRO A 115 14.92 -21.14 -0.68
C PRO A 115 14.65 -22.56 -0.18
N VAL A 116 14.31 -23.44 -1.12
CA VAL A 116 13.98 -24.83 -0.82
C VAL A 116 15.30 -25.38 -0.30
N MET A 117 15.34 -25.67 1.00
CA MET A 117 16.40 -26.49 1.55
C MET A 117 16.38 -27.78 0.75
N LYS A 118 17.32 -27.91 -0.18
CA LYS A 118 17.65 -29.20 -0.78
C LYS A 118 18.01 -30.09 0.40
N LYS A 119 17.08 -30.93 0.86
CA LYS A 119 17.41 -32.11 1.65
C LYS A 119 18.24 -32.99 0.70
N LYS A 120 19.55 -32.76 0.71
CA LYS A 120 20.46 -33.72 0.09
C LYS A 120 20.38 -34.98 0.93
N SER A 121 19.74 -35.98 0.32
CA SER A 121 19.91 -37.38 0.64
C SER A 121 21.39 -37.69 0.85
N LYS A 122 21.63 -38.54 1.84
CA LYS A 122 22.89 -38.97 2.45
C LYS A 122 24.02 -39.20 1.44
N SER A 123 25.16 -38.55 1.66
CA SER A 123 26.41 -39.20 2.08
C SER A 123 27.58 -38.22 1.97
N SER A 124 28.67 -38.54 2.69
CA SER A 124 29.99 -37.91 2.64
C SER A 124 30.21 -36.72 3.57
N HIS A 125 30.99 -37.00 4.61
CA HIS A 125 31.56 -36.08 5.59
C HIS A 125 32.17 -34.83 4.95
N LYS A 126 31.45 -33.70 5.02
CA LYS A 126 32.03 -32.36 4.97
C LYS A 126 31.25 -31.50 5.95
N LYS A 127 31.95 -30.91 6.93
CA LYS A 127 31.41 -29.97 7.91
C LYS A 127 30.43 -29.01 7.21
N LEU A 128 29.13 -29.17 7.47
CA LEU A 128 28.11 -28.26 6.97
C LEU A 128 28.34 -26.90 7.62
N ASN A 129 28.97 -25.99 6.88
CA ASN A 129 28.77 -24.56 7.13
C ASN A 129 27.32 -24.26 6.75
N TYR A 130 26.41 -24.37 7.72
CA TYR A 130 25.11 -23.75 7.65
C TYR A 130 25.36 -22.25 7.41
N LYS A 131 25.18 -21.78 6.17
CA LYS A 131 25.02 -20.35 5.92
C LYS A 131 23.80 -19.93 6.74
N ARG A 132 24.03 -19.37 7.93
CA ARG A 132 23.03 -18.60 8.68
C ARG A 132 22.52 -17.56 7.69
N VAL A 133 21.29 -17.72 7.21
CA VAL A 133 20.53 -16.58 6.70
C VAL A 133 20.56 -15.57 7.83
N SER A 134 21.21 -14.43 7.61
CA SER A 134 21.33 -13.44 8.67
C SER A 134 19.91 -13.01 9.05
N THR A 135 19.63 -12.93 10.35
CA THR A 135 18.32 -12.45 10.85
C THR A 135 17.91 -11.14 10.17
N HIS A 136 18.90 -10.32 9.81
CA HIS A 136 18.74 -9.08 9.07
C HIS A 136 18.08 -9.23 7.68
N SER A 137 18.51 -10.21 6.85
CA SER A 137 17.92 -10.40 5.51
C SER A 137 16.48 -10.90 5.58
N PHE A 138 16.13 -11.63 6.65
CA PHE A 138 14.78 -12.12 6.85
C PHE A 138 13.84 -11.01 7.35
N THR A 139 14.30 -10.15 8.27
CA THR A 139 13.54 -8.97 8.70
C THR A 139 13.24 -8.05 7.50
N GLN A 140 14.19 -7.89 6.57
CA GLN A 140 13.96 -7.17 5.31
C GLN A 140 12.90 -7.84 4.44
N ALA A 141 12.95 -9.17 4.27
CA ALA A 141 11.95 -9.90 3.48
C ALA A 141 10.54 -9.80 4.10
N LEU A 142 10.44 -9.86 5.42
CA LEU A 142 9.19 -9.68 6.16
C LEU A 142 8.65 -8.25 5.99
N GLN A 143 9.50 -7.24 6.13
CA GLN A 143 9.14 -5.84 5.90
C GLN A 143 8.59 -5.63 4.47
N GLN A 144 9.21 -6.25 3.47
CA GLN A 144 8.74 -6.22 2.09
C GLN A 144 7.35 -6.85 1.91
N VAL A 145 7.03 -7.92 2.66
CA VAL A 145 5.68 -8.50 2.65
C VAL A 145 4.66 -7.52 3.24
N PHE A 146 4.99 -6.85 4.35
CA PHE A 146 4.10 -5.86 4.96
C PHE A 146 3.85 -4.64 4.10
N ILE A 147 4.91 -4.11 3.46
CA ILE A 147 4.79 -3.02 2.49
C ILE A 147 3.78 -3.42 1.40
N LYS A 148 3.98 -4.58 0.76
CA LYS A 148 3.09 -5.06 -0.30
C LYS A 148 1.65 -5.31 0.15
N CYS A 149 1.44 -5.76 1.39
CA CYS A 149 0.10 -5.94 1.93
C CYS A 149 -0.58 -4.59 2.20
N SER A 150 0.18 -3.62 2.71
CA SER A 150 -0.30 -2.26 3.00
C SER A 150 -0.62 -1.50 1.71
N GLU A 151 0.26 -1.58 0.70
CA GLU A 151 0.03 -1.00 -0.63
C GLU A 151 -1.23 -1.59 -1.28
N MET A 152 -1.42 -2.92 -1.21
CA MET A 152 -2.64 -3.55 -1.74
C MET A 152 -3.89 -3.06 -1.00
N ALA A 153 -3.85 -2.97 0.33
CA ALA A 153 -4.99 -2.47 1.11
C ALA A 153 -5.29 -0.99 0.81
N PHE A 154 -4.24 -0.18 0.65
CA PHE A 154 -4.35 1.23 0.30
C PHE A 154 -4.92 1.42 -1.11
N ALA A 155 -4.42 0.67 -2.09
CA ALA A 155 -4.97 0.65 -3.44
C ALA A 155 -6.43 0.20 -3.46
N CYS A 156 -6.82 -0.79 -2.63
CA CYS A 156 -8.24 -1.15 -2.49
C CYS A 156 -9.08 0.01 -1.93
N ALA A 157 -8.56 0.73 -0.93
CA ALA A 157 -9.23 1.91 -0.40
C ALA A 157 -9.40 3.01 -1.46
N LEU A 158 -8.39 3.23 -2.31
CA LEU A 158 -8.47 4.19 -3.42
C LEU A 158 -9.49 3.77 -4.48
N CYS A 159 -9.53 2.49 -4.87
CA CYS A 159 -10.53 2.02 -5.84
C CYS A 159 -11.96 2.20 -5.32
N ASN A 160 -12.21 1.83 -4.05
CA ASN A 160 -13.52 2.03 -3.42
C ASN A 160 -13.87 3.53 -3.32
N LEU A 161 -12.92 4.36 -2.91
CA LEU A 161 -13.12 5.81 -2.84
C LEU A 161 -13.47 6.40 -4.21
N PHE A 162 -12.79 5.96 -5.27
CA PHE A 162 -13.05 6.41 -6.63
C PHE A 162 -14.46 6.02 -7.10
N TYR A 163 -14.89 4.80 -6.80
CA TYR A 163 -16.26 4.38 -7.08
C TYR A 163 -17.29 5.28 -6.38
N GLU A 164 -17.08 5.56 -5.09
CA GLU A 164 -17.96 6.46 -4.33
C GLU A 164 -17.93 7.90 -4.88
N TRP A 165 -16.76 8.38 -5.30
CA TRP A 165 -16.59 9.71 -5.90
C TRP A 165 -17.31 9.86 -7.24
N LEU A 166 -17.34 8.81 -8.06
CA LEU A 166 -18.09 8.82 -9.33
C LEU A 166 -19.61 8.98 -9.11
N GLY A 167 -20.14 8.39 -8.04
CA GLY A 167 -21.56 8.50 -7.65
C GLY A 167 -21.90 9.69 -6.75
N ALA A 168 -20.88 10.44 -6.29
CA ALA A 168 -21.08 11.55 -5.37
C ALA A 168 -21.67 12.77 -6.10
N LYS A 169 -22.59 13.47 -5.41
CA LYS A 169 -23.16 14.73 -5.91
C LYS A 169 -22.14 15.86 -5.75
N ASN A 170 -22.18 16.82 -6.66
CA ASN A 170 -21.46 18.08 -6.48
C ASN A 170 -21.98 18.78 -5.23
N VAL A 171 -21.07 19.25 -4.39
CA VAL A 171 -21.41 20.02 -3.19
C VAL A 171 -21.01 21.46 -3.45
N ASP A 172 -21.98 22.36 -3.30
CA ASP A 172 -21.83 23.78 -3.63
C ASP A 172 -21.19 24.59 -2.50
N ASP A 173 -21.26 24.17 -1.22
CA ASP A 173 -20.45 24.79 -0.16
C ASP A 173 -20.33 24.05 1.20
N ALA A 174 -19.31 24.49 1.94
CA ALA A 174 -18.53 24.09 3.13
C ALA A 174 -19.05 23.30 4.37
N THR A 175 -20.28 22.74 4.48
CA THR A 175 -20.77 22.27 5.82
C THR A 175 -21.17 20.80 5.95
N HIS A 176 -20.71 19.94 5.06
CA HIS A 176 -21.01 18.51 5.19
C HIS A 176 -19.90 17.81 5.96
N ALA A 177 -20.24 17.26 7.13
CA ALA A 177 -19.32 16.50 7.97
C ALA A 177 -18.94 15.16 7.30
N TYR A 178 -18.04 15.23 6.31
CA TYR A 178 -17.47 14.10 5.56
C TYR A 178 -16.37 13.38 6.34
N TRP A 179 -15.84 14.03 7.37
CA TRP A 179 -14.75 13.57 8.20
C TRP A 179 -15.16 13.56 9.68
N SER A 180 -14.47 12.76 10.47
CA SER A 180 -14.48 12.86 11.93
C SER A 180 -13.09 12.58 12.44
N ILE A 181 -12.58 13.46 13.29
CA ILE A 181 -11.30 13.25 13.95
C ILE A 181 -11.36 11.94 14.77
N PRO A 182 -10.25 11.16 14.85
CA PRO A 182 -10.17 10.03 15.75
C PRO A 182 -10.56 10.44 17.17
N LYS A 183 -11.60 9.79 17.73
CA LYS A 183 -12.16 10.17 19.05
C LYS A 183 -11.11 10.18 20.16
N MET A 184 -10.11 9.31 20.07
CA MET A 184 -9.01 9.24 21.03
C MET A 184 -8.19 10.53 21.12
N TYR A 185 -8.11 11.33 20.05
CA TYR A 185 -7.38 12.61 20.07
C TYR A 185 -8.09 13.68 20.90
N LEU A 186 -9.38 13.52 21.14
CA LEU A 186 -10.19 14.46 21.93
C LEU A 186 -10.16 14.13 23.43
N ASP A 187 -9.48 13.06 23.84
CA ASP A 187 -9.28 12.73 25.25
C ASP A 187 -8.24 13.70 25.86
N LEU A 188 -8.60 14.36 26.96
CA LEU A 188 -7.73 15.28 27.69
C LEU A 188 -6.46 14.61 28.21
N ASN A 189 -6.51 13.29 28.46
CA ASN A 189 -5.38 12.49 28.93
C ASN A 189 -4.66 11.74 27.80
N PHE A 190 -4.98 12.06 26.54
CA PHE A 190 -4.32 11.45 25.39
C PHE A 190 -2.80 11.66 25.45
N LYS A 191 -2.05 10.57 25.23
CA LYS A 191 -0.58 10.59 25.18
C LYS A 191 -0.13 10.34 23.75
N PRO A 192 0.49 11.33 23.07
CA PRO A 192 0.99 11.16 21.71
C PRO A 192 1.96 9.98 21.61
N GLY A 193 1.73 9.10 20.65
CA GLY A 193 2.65 8.03 20.28
C GLY A 193 3.62 8.47 19.18
N THR A 194 4.33 7.51 18.60
CA THR A 194 5.31 7.80 17.54
C THR A 194 4.66 8.38 16.27
N LEU A 195 3.46 7.93 15.92
CA LEU A 195 2.72 8.47 14.78
C LEU A 195 2.37 9.94 15.02
N GLU A 196 1.82 10.26 16.19
CA GLU A 196 1.41 11.62 16.54
C GLU A 196 2.60 12.57 16.64
N MET A 197 3.73 12.11 17.17
CA MET A 197 4.97 12.89 17.16
C MET A 197 5.51 13.10 15.74
N PHE A 198 5.40 12.11 14.86
CA PHE A 198 5.68 12.29 13.43
C PHE A 198 4.78 13.37 12.82
N LEU A 199 3.47 13.33 13.08
CA LEU A 199 2.51 14.32 12.56
C LEU A 199 2.83 15.74 13.02
N VAL A 200 3.14 15.92 14.31
CA VAL A 200 3.50 17.23 14.88
C VAL A 200 4.78 17.77 14.25
N ASN A 201 5.80 16.92 14.11
CA ASN A 201 7.08 17.34 13.52
C ASN A 201 6.94 17.72 12.04
N GLU A 202 6.16 16.94 11.30
CA GLU A 202 6.01 17.10 9.85
C GLU A 202 5.13 18.32 9.49
N TRP A 203 3.99 18.47 10.16
CA TRP A 203 3.00 19.49 9.81
C TRP A 203 3.01 20.72 10.71
N LYS A 204 3.62 20.62 11.89
CA LYS A 204 3.69 21.72 12.87
C LYS A 204 2.31 22.34 13.10
N GLU A 205 2.21 23.66 12.96
CA GLU A 205 0.97 24.42 13.11
C GLU A 205 -0.10 24.08 12.06
N GLN A 206 0.30 23.54 10.89
CA GLN A 206 -0.64 23.12 9.85
C GLN A 206 -1.41 21.84 10.23
N LEU A 207 -1.01 21.13 11.28
CA LEU A 207 -1.71 19.92 11.70
C LEU A 207 -3.15 20.19 12.15
N LEU A 208 -3.40 21.31 12.82
CA LEU A 208 -4.75 21.70 13.30
C LEU A 208 -5.77 21.86 12.15
N PRO A 209 -5.51 22.68 11.11
CA PRO A 209 -6.45 22.80 9.99
C PRO A 209 -6.59 21.49 9.20
N LEU A 210 -5.53 20.68 9.10
CA LEU A 210 -5.60 19.36 8.46
C LEU A 210 -6.52 18.41 9.23
N LEU A 211 -6.47 18.41 10.57
CA LEU A 211 -7.39 17.63 11.41
C LEU A 211 -8.81 18.21 11.44
N GLY A 212 -8.96 19.50 11.12
CA GLY A 212 -10.24 20.20 11.10
C GLY A 212 -10.79 20.49 12.50
N VAL A 213 -9.90 20.79 13.44
CA VAL A 213 -10.23 21.05 14.84
C VAL A 213 -9.57 22.33 15.35
N ALA A 214 -10.19 22.95 16.33
CA ALA A 214 -9.62 24.06 17.06
C ALA A 214 -8.58 23.57 18.08
N GLN A 215 -7.63 24.46 18.43
CA GLN A 215 -6.52 24.12 19.33
C GLN A 215 -6.97 23.62 20.71
N TYR A 216 -8.10 24.12 21.23
CA TYR A 216 -8.63 23.73 22.54
C TYR A 216 -9.22 22.31 22.55
N GLU A 217 -9.60 21.77 21.39
CA GLU A 217 -10.17 20.41 21.27
C GLU A 217 -9.09 19.32 21.34
N VAL A 218 -7.84 19.68 21.00
CA VAL A 218 -6.68 18.77 20.95
C VAL A 218 -5.45 19.40 21.64
N PRO A 219 -5.47 19.62 22.97
CA PRO A 219 -4.41 20.34 23.68
C PRO A 219 -3.01 19.71 23.53
N TRP A 220 -2.94 18.40 23.30
CA TRP A 220 -1.70 17.65 23.16
C TRP A 220 -0.82 18.15 22.01
N ILE A 221 -1.39 18.67 20.91
CA ILE A 221 -0.60 19.21 19.78
C ILE A 221 0.22 20.42 20.23
N ARG A 222 -0.41 21.34 20.97
CA ARG A 222 0.28 22.52 21.51
C ARG A 222 1.37 22.10 22.47
N ASN A 223 1.05 21.19 23.40
CA ASN A 223 2.02 20.70 24.39
C ASN A 223 3.25 20.08 23.72
N SER A 224 3.05 19.33 22.63
CA SER A 224 4.12 18.73 21.84
C SER A 224 4.94 19.75 21.04
N LEU A 225 4.35 20.88 20.61
CA LEU A 225 5.07 21.95 19.90
C LEU A 225 5.91 22.84 20.84
N THR A 226 5.46 23.02 22.09
CA THR A 226 6.12 23.90 23.07
C THR A 226 7.12 23.18 23.98
N GLY A 227 7.05 21.85 24.08
CA GLY A 227 8.02 21.06 24.85
C GLY A 227 9.35 20.95 24.12
N ASN A 228 10.47 20.94 24.87
CA ASN A 228 11.73 20.42 24.34
C ASN A 228 11.47 18.98 23.90
N ILE A 229 11.43 18.75 22.58
CA ILE A 229 11.32 17.43 22.00
C ILE A 229 12.67 16.77 22.26
N ASP A 230 12.84 16.20 23.45
CA ASP A 230 13.93 15.27 23.71
C ASP A 230 13.90 14.27 22.57
N HIS A 231 14.96 14.27 21.76
CA HIS A 231 15.08 13.44 20.58
C HIS A 231 14.66 12.02 20.94
N ILE A 232 13.49 11.61 20.44
CA ILE A 232 12.93 10.31 20.73
C ILE A 232 13.92 9.30 20.17
N ARG A 233 14.72 8.69 21.05
CA ARG A 233 15.25 7.37 20.79
C ARG A 233 14.04 6.54 20.47
N ILE A 234 13.97 6.04 19.24
CA ILE A 234 13.14 4.89 18.91
C ILE A 234 13.54 3.85 19.94
N HIS A 235 12.74 3.71 20.99
CA HIS A 235 12.87 2.58 21.88
C HIS A 235 12.50 1.41 20.99
N ASN A 236 13.51 0.72 20.47
CA ASN A 236 13.37 -0.65 20.04
C ASN A 236 12.71 -1.34 21.23
N SER A 237 11.41 -1.59 21.13
CA SER A 237 10.68 -2.40 22.08
C SER A 237 11.31 -3.79 21.98
N ASN A 238 12.33 -4.01 22.79
CA ASN A 238 12.89 -5.33 22.96
C ASN A 238 11.77 -6.21 23.54
N ASN A 239 11.57 -7.34 22.87
CA ASN A 239 10.93 -8.56 23.36
C ASN A 239 9.42 -8.71 23.12
N LYS A 240 9.07 -8.98 21.85
CA LYS A 240 8.59 -10.33 21.56
C LYS A 240 9.64 -11.03 20.72
N ILE A 241 10.38 -11.95 21.34
CA ILE A 241 11.19 -12.92 20.60
C ILE A 241 10.19 -13.83 19.88
N THR A 242 9.66 -13.36 18.75
CA THR A 242 9.00 -14.22 17.78
C THR A 242 10.11 -15.07 17.18
N LYS A 243 10.01 -16.39 17.30
CA LYS A 243 11.04 -17.26 16.72
C LYS A 243 11.08 -16.97 15.22
N LEU A 244 12.26 -17.09 14.60
CA LEU A 244 12.41 -16.89 13.15
C LEU A 244 11.39 -17.70 12.34
N GLU A 245 11.00 -18.87 12.86
CA GLU A 245 9.99 -19.73 12.26
C GLU A 245 8.56 -19.13 12.31
N ASP A 246 8.18 -18.51 13.43
CA ASP A 246 6.90 -17.83 13.58
C ASP A 246 6.80 -16.67 12.57
N LEU A 247 7.88 -15.91 12.40
CA LEU A 247 7.91 -14.81 11.44
C LEU A 247 7.83 -15.30 9.98
N LYS A 248 8.44 -16.45 9.66
CA LYS A 248 8.29 -17.08 8.33
C LYS A 248 6.85 -17.49 8.07
N GLN A 249 6.21 -18.12 9.05
CA GLN A 249 4.82 -18.55 8.94
C GLN A 249 3.91 -17.34 8.74
N ILE A 250 4.15 -16.24 9.45
CA ILE A 250 3.39 -15.00 9.30
C ILE A 250 3.61 -14.39 7.91
N ALA A 251 4.86 -14.27 7.45
CA ALA A 251 5.17 -13.78 6.09
C ALA A 251 4.48 -14.62 5.00
N MET A 252 4.53 -15.94 5.15
CA MET A 252 3.90 -16.87 4.22
C MET A 252 2.38 -16.72 4.24
N LEU A 253 1.75 -16.70 5.42
CA LEU A 253 0.32 -16.52 5.59
C LEU A 253 -0.17 -15.23 4.93
N LEU A 254 0.54 -14.11 5.16
CA LEU A 254 0.19 -12.82 4.57
C LEU A 254 0.32 -12.83 3.05
N SER A 255 1.38 -13.45 2.53
CA SER A 255 1.53 -13.59 1.08
C SER A 255 0.41 -14.45 0.47
N VAL A 256 0.00 -15.53 1.15
CA VAL A 256 -1.12 -16.38 0.71
C VAL A 256 -2.42 -15.59 0.70
N LYS A 257 -2.79 -14.97 1.82
CA LYS A 257 -4.01 -14.16 1.93
C LYS A 257 -4.05 -13.01 0.91
N ARG A 258 -2.93 -12.32 0.72
CA ARG A 258 -2.80 -11.26 -0.29
C ARG A 258 -3.08 -11.79 -1.70
N ASN A 259 -2.51 -12.95 -2.05
CA ASN A 259 -2.68 -13.55 -3.37
C ASN A 259 -4.08 -14.15 -3.56
N GLU A 260 -4.74 -14.63 -2.51
CA GLU A 260 -6.15 -15.04 -2.53
C GLU A 260 -7.06 -13.85 -2.79
N ARG A 261 -6.89 -12.76 -2.03
CA ARG A 261 -7.60 -11.49 -2.26
C ARG A 261 -7.42 -10.99 -3.67
N ARG A 262 -6.19 -11.05 -4.20
CA ARG A 262 -5.87 -10.64 -5.56
C ARG A 262 -6.68 -11.41 -6.61
N ARG A 263 -6.71 -12.73 -6.50
CA ARG A 263 -7.48 -13.60 -7.38
C ARG A 263 -8.98 -13.34 -7.28
N ALA A 264 -9.49 -13.14 -6.06
CA ALA A 264 -10.89 -12.81 -5.85
C ALA A 264 -11.29 -11.51 -6.56
N ILE A 265 -10.47 -10.45 -6.45
CA ILE A 265 -10.70 -9.18 -7.15
C ILE A 265 -10.72 -9.40 -8.67
N GLN A 266 -9.72 -10.08 -9.22
CA GLN A 266 -9.65 -10.33 -10.67
C GLN A 266 -10.83 -11.10 -11.24
N ASN A 267 -11.46 -11.96 -10.42
CA ASN A 267 -12.61 -12.75 -10.85
C ASN A 267 -13.90 -11.92 -10.98
N VAL A 268 -13.99 -10.79 -10.29
CA VAL A 268 -15.22 -9.96 -10.22
C VAL A 268 -15.05 -8.57 -10.82
N ASP A 269 -13.81 -8.11 -10.97
CA ASP A 269 -13.48 -6.82 -11.58
C ASP A 269 -13.80 -6.81 -13.08
N GLU A 270 -13.97 -5.61 -13.64
CA GLU A 270 -14.27 -5.48 -15.06
C GLU A 270 -13.09 -5.92 -15.94
N LYS A 271 -13.37 -6.24 -17.20
CA LYS A 271 -12.29 -6.53 -18.15
C LYS A 271 -11.57 -5.22 -18.47
N LEU A 272 -10.25 -5.26 -18.46
CA LEU A 272 -9.46 -4.14 -18.96
C LEU A 272 -9.81 -3.93 -20.44
N ASN A 273 -10.26 -2.74 -20.78
CA ASN A 273 -10.40 -2.33 -22.17
C ASN A 273 -9.00 -2.45 -22.79
N ARG A 274 -8.90 -2.94 -24.02
CA ARG A 274 -7.61 -2.95 -24.73
C ARG A 274 -7.20 -1.50 -24.96
N ILE A 275 -6.50 -0.94 -23.99
CA ILE A 275 -5.68 0.23 -24.17
C ILE A 275 -4.44 -0.35 -24.86
N ASP A 276 -4.20 0.06 -26.11
CA ASP A 276 -2.89 -0.09 -26.73
C ASP A 276 -1.91 0.74 -25.90
N ILE A 277 -1.49 0.17 -24.77
CA ILE A 277 -0.34 0.66 -24.03
C ILE A 277 0.84 0.15 -24.84
N ASP A 278 1.45 1.06 -25.61
CA ASP A 278 2.67 0.81 -26.35
C ASP A 278 3.62 -0.10 -25.55
N GLY A 279 3.78 -1.33 -26.01
CA GLY A 279 4.94 -2.16 -25.70
C GLY A 279 4.81 -3.29 -24.68
N VAL A 280 3.62 -3.67 -24.19
CA VAL A 280 3.48 -4.94 -23.42
C VAL A 280 2.55 -5.90 -24.15
N VAL A 281 3.16 -6.72 -25.01
CA VAL A 281 2.53 -7.90 -25.60
C VAL A 281 2.04 -8.79 -24.47
N ASN A 282 0.73 -8.85 -24.31
CA ASN A 282 0.06 -9.83 -23.47
C ASN A 282 0.27 -11.21 -24.11
N PRO A 283 0.92 -12.19 -23.45
CA PRO A 283 0.97 -13.54 -23.97
C PRO A 283 -0.45 -14.11 -23.87
N HIS A 284 -1.05 -14.28 -25.05
CA HIS A 284 -2.32 -14.92 -25.34
C HIS A 284 -2.82 -15.87 -24.24
N CYS A 285 -3.92 -15.47 -23.60
CA CYS A 285 -4.88 -16.40 -23.04
C CYS A 285 -5.70 -16.98 -24.20
N CYS A 286 -5.09 -17.87 -24.98
CA CYS A 286 -5.80 -18.74 -25.91
C CYS A 286 -6.19 -20.00 -25.15
N CYS A 287 -7.40 -20.01 -24.59
CA CYS A 287 -8.12 -21.25 -24.33
C CYS A 287 -8.47 -21.88 -25.68
N ASN A 288 -7.55 -22.65 -26.27
CA ASN A 288 -7.92 -23.57 -27.34
C ASN A 288 -8.22 -24.94 -26.74
N SER A 289 -9.52 -25.23 -26.69
CA SER A 289 -9.99 -26.59 -26.88
C SER A 289 -9.46 -27.14 -28.19
N LYS A 290 -9.09 -28.43 -28.15
CA LYS A 290 -8.90 -29.40 -29.25
C LYS A 290 -7.46 -29.86 -29.45
N ASN A 291 -7.35 -31.17 -29.28
CA ASN A 291 -6.31 -32.09 -29.75
C ASN A 291 -5.60 -31.59 -31.01
N ASP A 292 -4.27 -31.67 -31.04
CA ASP A 292 -3.59 -32.58 -31.95
C ASP A 292 -2.08 -32.62 -31.66
N THR A 293 -1.55 -33.82 -31.88
CA THR A 293 -0.14 -34.21 -31.85
C THR A 293 0.72 -33.41 -32.83
N GLN A 294 1.90 -32.94 -32.41
CA GLN A 294 3.22 -33.30 -32.97
C GLN A 294 4.33 -32.37 -32.46
N THR A 295 5.49 -33.02 -32.25
CA THR A 295 6.85 -32.54 -32.04
C THR A 295 7.25 -31.24 -32.74
N GLU A 296 7.95 -30.35 -32.02
CA GLU A 296 9.26 -29.85 -32.44
C GLU A 296 9.99 -29.09 -31.31
N ASN A 297 11.27 -29.43 -31.14
CA ASN A 297 12.22 -28.78 -30.25
C ASN A 297 12.47 -27.33 -30.70
N LYS A 298 12.30 -26.36 -29.80
CA LYS A 298 13.02 -25.08 -29.90
C LYS A 298 13.50 -24.62 -28.53
N ILE A 299 14.82 -24.57 -28.43
CA ILE A 299 15.64 -24.02 -27.36
C ILE A 299 15.37 -22.50 -27.33
N CYS A 300 14.87 -21.98 -26.20
CA CYS A 300 14.80 -20.53 -25.97
C CYS A 300 16.01 -20.08 -25.16
N VAL A 301 16.81 -19.24 -25.80
CA VAL A 301 18.02 -18.57 -25.30
C VAL A 301 17.61 -17.45 -24.34
N ASP A 302 18.40 -17.30 -23.28
CA ASP A 302 18.33 -16.24 -22.28
C ASP A 302 18.39 -14.83 -22.91
N HIS A 303 17.49 -13.94 -22.47
CA HIS A 303 17.67 -12.50 -22.65
C HIS A 303 17.64 -11.79 -21.29
N GLU A 304 18.85 -11.53 -20.78
CA GLU A 304 19.14 -10.41 -19.88
C GLU A 304 18.78 -9.09 -20.58
N PHE A 305 18.00 -8.23 -19.92
CA PHE A 305 17.91 -6.82 -20.32
C PHE A 305 18.47 -5.92 -19.22
N ALA A 306 19.61 -5.31 -19.56
CA ALA A 306 20.29 -4.27 -18.81
C ALA A 306 19.58 -2.92 -19.01
N LEU A 307 19.24 -2.25 -17.90
CA LEU A 307 18.82 -0.85 -17.91
C LEU A 307 20.08 0.03 -18.05
N LYS A 308 20.29 0.59 -19.25
CA LYS A 308 21.26 1.70 -19.47
C LYS A 308 20.52 3.02 -19.35
N GLY A 309 21.05 3.90 -18.50
CA GLY A 309 20.54 5.24 -18.25
C GLY A 309 20.71 6.18 -19.44
N SER A 310 19.66 6.96 -19.70
CA SER A 310 19.67 8.07 -20.65
C SER A 310 20.24 9.31 -19.97
N ARG A 311 21.40 9.75 -20.44
CA ARG A 311 22.06 11.02 -20.08
C ARG A 311 21.87 11.96 -21.28
N SER A 312 20.91 12.87 -21.20
CA SER A 312 20.71 13.92 -22.20
C SER A 312 21.75 15.03 -22.01
N LYS A 313 22.67 15.15 -22.97
CA LYS A 313 23.41 16.40 -23.24
C LYS A 313 23.03 16.85 -24.64
N LEU A 314 22.20 17.89 -24.72
CA LEU A 314 22.03 18.70 -25.91
C LEU A 314 23.22 19.67 -25.99
N LEU A 315 23.97 19.56 -27.08
CA LEU A 315 24.98 20.51 -27.55
C LEU A 315 24.41 21.13 -28.83
N ASN A 316 24.26 22.46 -28.88
CA ASN A 316 25.13 23.31 -29.69
C ASN A 316 24.55 24.71 -29.91
N LYS A 317 25.46 25.70 -29.74
CA LYS A 317 25.68 26.92 -30.55
C LYS A 317 24.54 27.97 -30.55
N ASP A 318 24.81 29.24 -30.33
CA ASP A 318 25.99 30.04 -30.75
C ASP A 318 26.87 30.60 -29.63
#